data_AF-A0A493T934-F1
#
_entry.id   AF-A0A493T934-F1
#
_cell.length_a   1.000
_cell.length_b   1.000
_cell.length_c   1.000
_cell.angle_alpha   90.00
_cell.angle_beta   90.00
_cell.angle_gamma   90.00
#
_symmetry.space_group_name_H-M   'P 1'
#
loop_
_entity.id
_entity.type
_entity.pdbx_description
1 polymer ?
#
loop_
_entity_poly.entity_id
_entity_poly.type
_entity_poly.pdbx_seq_one_letter_code
_entity_poly.pdbx_strand_id
1 'polypeptide(L)' 'MSSDVSEYTIGGVKIIFPCKAYPSQLAMMNAIVKGLNSRQHCLLESPTGSGKSLALLCSALSWQQSMYGKLL' A
#
# COMPACT_ATOMS: atom_id res chain seq x y z
N MET A 1 -15.98 11.91 13.04
CA MET A 1 -14.85 12.26 12.14
C MET A 1 -15.07 11.47 10.86
N SER A 2 -15.59 12.10 9.80
CA SER A 2 -15.63 11.46 8.48
C SER A 2 -14.19 11.33 8.01
N SER A 3 -13.63 10.14 8.11
CA SER A 3 -12.36 9.80 7.47
C SER A 3 -12.60 9.82 5.96
N ASP A 4 -12.13 10.84 5.27
CA ASP A 4 -12.12 10.87 3.80
C ASP A 4 -11.20 9.75 3.30
N VAL A 5 -11.84 8.65 2.93
CA VAL A 5 -11.18 7.50 2.32
C VAL A 5 -10.55 7.96 1.01
N SER A 6 -9.25 7.76 0.86
CA SER A 6 -8.49 8.06 -0.34
C SER A 6 -8.17 6.78 -1.11
N GLU A 7 -8.19 6.85 -2.45
CA GLU A 7 -7.81 5.73 -3.32
C GLU A 7 -6.53 6.09 -4.10
N TYR A 8 -5.59 5.15 -4.14
CA TYR A 8 -4.34 5.28 -4.89
C TYR A 8 -4.15 4.09 -5.81
N THR A 9 -3.82 4.32 -7.08
CA THR A 9 -3.40 3.24 -7.99
C THR A 9 -1.89 3.18 -8.06
N ILE A 10 -1.29 2.10 -7.56
CA ILE A 10 0.15 1.90 -7.48
C ILE A 10 0.49 0.52 -8.05
N GLY A 11 1.40 0.44 -9.02
CA GLY A 11 1.82 -0.84 -9.60
C GLY A 11 0.67 -1.72 -10.13
N GLY A 12 -0.42 -1.10 -10.60
CA GLY A 12 -1.63 -1.78 -11.07
C GLY A 12 -2.58 -2.27 -9.96
N VAL A 13 -2.31 -1.93 -8.70
CA VAL A 13 -3.14 -2.25 -7.54
C VAL A 13 -3.87 -1.00 -7.06
N LYS A 14 -5.19 -1.11 -6.86
CA LYS A 14 -6.00 -0.07 -6.20
C LYS A 14 -5.90 -0.22 -4.70
N ILE A 15 -5.29 0.76 -4.04
CA ILE A 15 -5.10 0.79 -2.58
C ILE A 15 -6.09 1.77 -1.97
N ILE A 16 -6.92 1.26 -1.07
CA ILE A 16 -7.80 2.07 -0.23
C ILE A 16 -7.05 2.48 1.03
N PHE A 17 -6.99 3.78 1.29
CA PHE A 17 -6.30 4.37 2.43
C PHE A 17 -7.29 5.20 3.25
N PRO A 18 -7.29 5.12 4.59
CA PRO A 18 -8.33 5.75 5.41
C PRO A 18 -8.18 7.28 5.56
N CYS A 19 -7.20 7.88 4.90
CA CYS A 19 -6.96 9.33 4.89
C CYS A 19 -6.10 9.71 3.68
N LYS A 20 -5.79 11.00 3.51
CA LYS A 20 -4.81 11.42 2.51
C LYS A 20 -3.40 10.96 2.92
N ALA A 21 -2.80 10.08 2.13
CA ALA A 21 -1.47 9.55 2.38
C ALA A 21 -0.37 10.62 2.26
N TYR A 22 0.61 10.56 3.15
CA TYR A 22 1.82 11.37 3.07
C TYR A 22 2.75 10.89 1.94
N PRO A 23 3.63 11.75 1.41
CA PRO A 23 4.60 11.34 0.38
C PRO A 23 5.47 10.14 0.77
N SER A 24 5.88 10.05 2.03
CA SER A 24 6.65 8.91 2.56
C SER A 24 5.84 7.61 2.58
N GLN A 25 4.54 7.69 2.88
CA GLN A 25 3.64 6.54 2.82
C GLN A 25 3.46 6.10 1.37
N LEU A 26 3.25 7.03 0.42
CA LEU A 26 3.17 6.71 -1.01
C LEU A 26 4.44 6.00 -1.51
N ALA A 27 5.62 6.48 -1.13
CA ALA A 27 6.90 5.84 -1.47
C ALA A 27 7.00 4.42 -0.90
N MET A 28 6.58 4.22 0.36
CA MET A 28 6.55 2.92 1.01
C MET A 28 5.55 1.97 0.32
N MET A 29 4.33 2.43 0.04
CA MET A 29 3.31 1.63 -0.67
C MET A 29 3.82 1.20 -2.06
N ASN A 30 4.50 2.10 -2.79
CA ASN A 30 5.14 1.77 -4.07
C ASN A 30 6.22 0.69 -3.94
N ALA A 31 7.10 0.79 -2.94
CA ALA A 31 8.13 -0.22 -2.71
C ALA A 31 7.53 -1.58 -2.33
N ILE A 32 6.49 -1.60 -1.48
CA ILE A 32 5.78 -2.82 -1.08
C ILE A 32 5.12 -3.48 -2.29
N VAL A 33 4.32 -2.74 -3.06
CA VAL A 33 3.62 -3.30 -4.25
C VAL A 33 4.63 -3.81 -5.27
N LYS A 34 5.75 -3.11 -5.47
CA LYS A 34 6.82 -3.57 -6.36
C LYS A 34 7.39 -4.92 -5.90
N GLY A 35 7.73 -5.07 -4.62
CA GLY A 35 8.26 -6.32 -4.07
C GLY A 35 7.26 -7.48 -4.12
N LEU A 36 5.98 -7.21 -3.83
CA LEU A 36 4.91 -8.21 -3.93
C LEU A 36 4.70 -8.66 -5.38
N ASN A 37 4.63 -7.73 -6.33
CA ASN A 37 4.49 -8.03 -7.76
C ASN A 37 5.68 -8.85 -8.30
N SER A 38 6.89 -8.60 -7.81
CA SER A 38 8.09 -9.36 -8.20
C SER A 38 8.30 -10.64 -7.39
N ARG A 39 7.43 -10.95 -6.42
CA ARG A 39 7.57 -12.08 -5.49
C ARG A 39 8.92 -12.08 -4.76
N GLN A 40 9.36 -10.90 -4.31
CA GLN A 40 10.65 -10.70 -3.62
C GLN A 40 10.45 -10.16 -2.20
N HIS A 41 11.44 -10.40 -1.35
CA HIS A 41 11.54 -9.74 -0.05
C HIS A 41 12.06 -8.31 -0.22
N CYS A 42 11.62 -7.40 0.65
CA CYS A 42 12.10 -6.03 0.69
C CYS A 42 12.48 -5.62 2.11
N LEU A 43 13.56 -4.86 2.25
CA LEU A 43 13.95 -4.19 3.48
C LEU A 43 13.68 -2.70 3.28
N LEU A 44 12.69 -2.17 3.99
CA LEU A 44 12.21 -0.80 3.80
C LEU A 44 12.40 0.00 5.08
N GLU A 45 13.17 1.07 5.00
CA GLU A 45 13.32 2.03 6.08
C GLU A 45 12.36 3.21 5.92
N SER A 46 11.83 3.69 7.04
CA SER A 46 11.13 4.96 7.09
C SER A 46 11.25 5.54 8.51
N PRO A 47 11.25 6.87 8.66
CA PRO A 47 11.28 7.54 9.97
C PRO A 47 10.10 7.11 10.86
N THR A 48 10.24 7.25 12.18
CA THR A 48 9.18 7.01 13.16
C THR A 48 8.03 8.01 13.00
N GLY A 49 6.82 7.64 13.40
CA GLY A 49 5.64 8.51 13.31
C GLY A 49 5.03 8.70 11.91
N SER A 50 5.60 8.13 10.85
CA SER A 50 5.10 8.28 9.47
C SER A 50 3.92 7.37 9.10
N GLY A 51 3.42 6.53 10.02
CA GLY A 51 2.35 5.58 9.74
C GLY A 51 2.77 4.39 8.85
N LYS A 52 4.00 3.89 9.01
CA LYS A 52 4.53 2.72 8.28
C LYS A 52 3.60 1.51 8.28
N SER A 53 3.08 1.15 9.46
CA SER A 53 2.21 -0.02 9.62
C SER A 53 0.92 0.12 8.81
N LEU A 54 0.38 1.34 8.70
CA LEU A 54 -0.82 1.61 7.92
C LEU A 54 -0.53 1.47 6.41
N ALA A 55 0.57 2.07 5.92
CA ALA A 55 1.02 1.91 4.54
C ALA A 55 1.27 0.44 4.17
N LEU A 56 1.88 -0.33 5.08
CA LEU A 56 2.13 -1.76 4.91
C LEU A 56 0.85 -2.56 4.78
N LEU A 57 -0.07 -2.43 5.75
CA LEU A 57 -1.30 -3.20 5.79
C LEU A 57 -2.22 -2.89 4.60
N CYS A 58 -2.45 -1.61 4.31
CA CYS A 58 -3.28 -1.21 3.17
C CYS A 58 -2.71 -1.72 1.84
N SER A 59 -1.39 -1.60 1.63
CA SER A 59 -0.77 -2.10 0.39
C SER A 59 -0.88 -3.61 0.26
N ALA A 60 -0.56 -4.36 1.32
CA ALA A 60 -0.55 -5.82 1.29
C ALA A 60 -1.96 -6.39 1.09
N LEU A 61 -2.95 -5.89 1.81
CA LEU A 61 -4.34 -6.35 1.69
C LEU A 61 -4.94 -6.02 0.32
N SER A 62 -4.74 -4.80 -0.17
CA SER A 62 -5.20 -4.41 -1.51
C SER A 62 -4.51 -5.21 -2.61
N TRP A 63 -3.20 -5.48 -2.48
CA TRP A 63 -2.48 -6.36 -3.40
C TRP A 63 -3.07 -7.76 -3.39
N GLN A 64 -3.29 -8.35 -2.21
CA GLN A 64 -3.86 -9.68 -2.06
C GLN A 64 -5.28 -9.77 -2.68
N GLN A 65 -6.16 -8.79 -2.41
CA GLN A 65 -7.48 -8.71 -3.02
C GLN A 65 -7.40 -8.62 -4.55
N SER A 66 -6.46 -7.83 -5.08
CA SER A 66 -6.26 -7.70 -6.53
C SER A 66 -5.79 -8.99 -7.20
N MET A 67 -5.18 -9.92 -6.45
CA MET A 67 -4.80 -11.25 -6.96
C MET A 67 -5.99 -12.20 -6.96
N TYR A 68 -6.81 -12.20 -5.89
CA TYR A 68 -8.01 -13.05 -5.84
C TYR A 68 -9.04 -12.67 -6.90
N GLY A 69 -9.23 -11.37 -7.18
CA GLY A 69 -10.12 -10.92 -8.24
C GLY A 69 -9.67 -11.28 -9.66
N LYS A 70 -8.43 -11.73 -9.85
CA LYS A 70 -7.90 -12.23 -11.14
C LYS A 70 -8.04 -13.75 -11.31
N LEU A 71 -8.40 -14.47 -10.23
CA LEU A 71 -8.56 -15.92 -10.22
C LEU A 71 -10.01 -16.35 -10.53
N LEU A 72 -10.94 -15.40 -10.65
CA LEU A 72 -12.31 -15.56 -11.14
C LEU A 72 -12.42 -14.96 -12.55
#